data_AF-A0A2P4S5Q2-F1
#
_entry.id   AF-A0A2P4S5Q2-F1
#
_cell.length_a   1.000
_cell.length_b   1.000
_cell.length_c   1.000
_cell.angle_alpha   90.00
_cell.angle_beta   90.00
_cell.angle_gamma   90.00
#
_symmetry.space_group_name_H-M   'P 1'
#
loop_
_entity.id
_entity.type
_entity.pdbx_description
1 polymer ?
#
loop_
_entity_poly.entity_id
_entity_poly.type
_entity_poly.pdbx_seq_one_letter_code
_entity_poly.pdbx_strand_id
1 'polypeptide(L)'
;MTQDAQNALRRVIEKFTENTRFCLICNYLSKIIPALQSRCTRFRFGPLTPELMVPRLQHVIQEEGVDVSEDGMKALVTLSSGDMRRALNILQSTSMAFGKVTEENVYTCTGHPLKADIANILDWMLNQNFSTAYRRVGWVRAALWEGSRSPLGCWVVQGMCEEPLHLLPSEIMELKTLKGLALQDILTEIHLFVHRVDFPPAVRIQLLIKMADIEYRLAAGTSEKVQLSSLIAAFQVTRDLIVAE
;
A
#
# COMPACT_ATOMS: atom_id res chain seq x y z
N MET A 1 -8.09 -21.16 17.38
CA MET A 1 -8.55 -22.38 18.07
C MET A 1 -7.33 -23.20 18.45
N THR A 2 -7.14 -23.47 19.74
CA THR A 2 -6.03 -24.31 20.24
C THR A 2 -6.15 -25.74 19.74
N GLN A 3 -5.03 -26.47 19.66
CA GLN A 3 -5.00 -27.86 19.16
C GLN A 3 -5.93 -28.78 19.96
N ASP A 4 -5.96 -28.62 21.29
CA ASP A 4 -6.83 -29.41 22.18
C ASP A 4 -8.31 -29.19 21.89
N ALA A 5 -8.72 -27.93 21.67
CA ALA A 5 -10.09 -27.62 21.30
C ALA A 5 -10.46 -28.23 19.93
N GLN A 6 -9.52 -28.25 18.97
CA GLN A 6 -9.77 -28.91 17.68
C GLN A 6 -9.97 -30.43 17.83
N ASN A 7 -9.15 -31.06 18.68
CA ASN A 7 -9.24 -32.49 18.97
C ASN A 7 -10.56 -32.85 19.68
N ALA A 8 -11.02 -32.00 20.61
CA ALA A 8 -12.33 -32.16 21.23
C ALA A 8 -13.46 -31.99 20.21
N LEU A 9 -13.40 -30.93 19.39
CA LEU A 9 -14.40 -30.65 18.35
C LEU A 9 -14.51 -31.79 17.33
N ARG A 10 -13.39 -32.41 16.95
CA ARG A 10 -13.39 -33.59 16.08
C ARG A 10 -14.28 -34.70 16.63
N ARG A 11 -14.15 -35.02 17.92
CA ARG A 11 -14.96 -36.08 18.57
C ARG A 11 -16.45 -35.72 18.55
N VAL A 12 -16.77 -34.44 18.72
CA VAL A 12 -18.15 -33.93 18.66
C VAL A 12 -18.72 -34.08 17.26
N ILE A 13 -17.98 -33.67 16.23
CA ILE A 13 -18.40 -33.78 14.83
C ILE A 13 -18.63 -35.25 14.45
N GLU A 14 -17.74 -36.16 14.88
CA GLU A 14 -17.88 -37.60 14.64
C GLU A 14 -19.12 -38.18 15.35
N LYS A 15 -19.41 -37.75 16.58
CA LYS A 15 -20.54 -38.26 17.38
C LYS A 15 -21.91 -37.74 16.92
N PHE A 16 -21.98 -36.51 16.43
CA PHE A 16 -23.26 -35.83 16.12
C PHE A 16 -23.49 -35.57 14.63
N THR A 17 -22.78 -36.28 13.74
CA THR A 17 -22.85 -36.09 12.28
C THR A 17 -24.25 -36.29 11.67
N GLU A 18 -25.09 -37.13 12.29
CA GLU A 18 -26.45 -37.44 11.80
C GLU A 18 -27.45 -36.34 12.17
N ASN A 19 -27.26 -35.68 13.31
CA ASN A 19 -28.23 -34.73 13.86
C ASN A 19 -27.86 -33.26 13.56
N THR A 20 -26.57 -32.96 13.40
CA THR A 20 -26.07 -31.58 13.28
C THR A 20 -25.09 -31.44 12.12
N ARG A 21 -25.26 -30.38 11.33
CA ARG A 21 -24.29 -29.97 10.32
C ARG A 21 -23.36 -28.89 10.89
N PHE A 22 -22.06 -29.08 10.71
CA PHE A 22 -21.04 -28.13 11.16
C PHE A 22 -20.50 -27.37 9.95
N CYS A 23 -20.49 -26.04 10.03
CA CYS A 23 -19.81 -25.17 9.08
C CYS A 23 -18.65 -24.47 9.79
N LEU A 24 -17.44 -24.61 9.25
CA LEU A 24 -16.24 -23.99 9.81
C LEU A 24 -15.69 -22.97 8.82
N ILE A 25 -15.46 -21.76 9.30
CA ILE A 25 -14.86 -20.68 8.51
C ILE A 25 -13.43 -20.48 9.01
N CYS A 26 -12.45 -20.57 8.11
CA CYS A 26 -11.05 -20.36 8.44
C CYS A 26 -10.28 -19.71 7.28
N ASN A 27 -9.32 -18.84 7.61
CA ASN A 27 -8.47 -18.18 6.62
C ASN A 27 -7.27 -19.05 6.22
N TYR A 28 -6.78 -19.88 7.15
CA TYR A 28 -5.59 -20.70 6.97
C TYR A 28 -5.89 -22.16 7.27
N LEU A 29 -5.96 -22.97 6.21
CA LEU A 29 -6.18 -24.41 6.35
C LEU A 29 -5.04 -25.11 7.10
N SER A 30 -3.80 -24.61 6.98
CA SER A 30 -2.63 -25.15 7.68
C SER A 30 -2.74 -25.10 9.20
N LYS A 31 -3.60 -24.22 9.74
CA LYS A 31 -3.87 -24.11 11.18
C LYS A 31 -4.96 -25.08 11.68
N ILE A 32 -5.60 -25.83 10.78
CA ILE A 32 -6.65 -26.81 11.11
C ILE A 32 -6.03 -28.20 11.11
N ILE A 33 -6.30 -29.00 12.15
CA ILE A 33 -5.78 -30.36 12.24
C ILE A 33 -6.27 -31.23 11.06
N PRO A 34 -5.41 -32.09 10.46
CA PRO A 34 -5.80 -32.91 9.31
C PRO A 34 -7.04 -33.78 9.55
N ALA A 35 -7.25 -34.21 10.79
CA ALA A 35 -8.38 -35.04 11.19
C ALA A 35 -9.74 -34.31 11.13
N LEU A 36 -9.78 -32.97 11.24
CA LEU A 36 -10.99 -32.19 10.97
C LEU A 36 -11.17 -31.97 9.46
N GLN A 37 -10.07 -31.72 8.73
CA GLN A 37 -10.11 -31.49 7.30
C GLN A 37 -10.67 -32.69 6.52
N SER A 38 -10.38 -33.91 6.96
CA SER A 38 -10.90 -35.13 6.32
C SER A 38 -12.39 -35.37 6.53
N ARG A 39 -13.00 -34.72 7.53
CA ARG A 39 -14.42 -34.88 7.89
C ARG A 39 -15.32 -33.81 7.27
N CYS A 40 -14.74 -32.78 6.65
CA CYS A 40 -15.46 -31.65 6.09
C CYS A 40 -15.22 -31.52 4.59
N THR A 41 -16.26 -31.20 3.84
CA THR A 41 -16.12 -30.78 2.44
C THR A 41 -15.46 -29.41 2.40
N ARG A 42 -14.40 -29.29 1.60
CA ARG A 42 -13.61 -28.06 1.50
C ARG A 42 -14.14 -27.17 0.40
N PHE A 43 -14.58 -25.98 0.78
CA PHE A 43 -14.88 -24.88 -0.14
C PHE A 43 -13.81 -23.81 0.01
N ARG A 44 -13.09 -23.51 -1.08
CA ARG A 44 -12.06 -22.48 -1.11
C ARG A 44 -12.63 -21.24 -1.80
N PHE A 45 -12.74 -20.16 -1.05
CA PHE A 45 -13.07 -18.85 -1.58
C PHE A 45 -11.77 -18.14 -1.97
N GLY A 46 -11.56 -17.95 -3.27
CA GLY A 46 -10.47 -17.11 -3.79
C GLY A 46 -10.89 -15.64 -3.83
N PRO A 47 -9.95 -14.73 -4.17
CA PRO A 47 -10.28 -13.35 -4.49
C PRO A 47 -11.31 -13.29 -5.62
N LEU A 48 -12.23 -12.33 -5.53
CA LEU A 48 -13.26 -12.15 -6.55
C LEU A 48 -12.65 -11.53 -7.82
N THR A 49 -13.12 -11.99 -8.98
CA THR A 49 -12.77 -11.34 -10.24
C THR A 49 -13.49 -9.99 -10.37
N PRO A 50 -12.87 -9.00 -11.03
CA PRO A 50 -13.50 -7.70 -11.30
C PRO A 50 -14.90 -7.81 -11.91
N GLU A 51 -15.09 -8.77 -12.81
CA GLU A 51 -16.36 -9.04 -13.49
C GLU A 51 -17.51 -9.39 -12.53
N LEU A 52 -17.22 -10.06 -11.42
CA LEU A 52 -18.21 -10.40 -10.40
C LEU A 52 -18.40 -9.27 -9.37
N MET A 53 -17.39 -8.44 -9.18
CA MET A 53 -17.43 -7.32 -8.23
C MET A 53 -18.24 -6.13 -8.76
N VAL A 54 -18.06 -5.77 -10.03
CA VAL A 54 -18.67 -4.58 -10.64
C VAL A 54 -20.21 -4.61 -10.56
N PRO A 55 -20.92 -5.70 -10.92
CA PRO A 55 -22.38 -5.74 -10.81
C PRO A 55 -22.86 -5.56 -9.37
N ARG A 56 -22.11 -6.10 -8.40
CA ARG A 56 -22.46 -5.97 -6.98
C ARG A 56 -22.23 -4.56 -6.47
N LEU A 57 -21.16 -3.89 -6.90
CA LEU A 57 -20.92 -2.49 -6.57
C LEU A 57 -21.97 -1.57 -7.19
N GLN A 58 -22.33 -1.80 -8.46
CA GLN A 58 -23.38 -1.03 -9.14
C GLN A 58 -24.73 -1.14 -8.43
N HIS A 59 -25.10 -2.34 -7.96
CA HIS A 59 -26.31 -2.53 -7.16
C HIS A 59 -26.32 -1.66 -5.91
N VAL A 60 -25.21 -1.66 -5.14
CA VAL A 60 -25.09 -0.84 -3.91
C VAL A 60 -25.14 0.65 -4.23
N ILE A 61 -24.49 1.09 -5.31
CA ILE A 61 -24.49 2.49 -5.74
C ILE A 61 -25.91 2.96 -6.10
N GLN A 62 -26.70 2.11 -6.75
CA GLN A 62 -28.09 2.41 -7.12
C GLN A 62 -29.00 2.47 -5.89
N GLU A 63 -28.84 1.55 -4.93
CA GLU A 63 -29.63 1.53 -3.69
C GLU A 63 -29.33 2.73 -2.79
N GLU A 64 -28.05 3.11 -2.68
CA GLU A 64 -27.60 4.21 -1.79
C GLU A 64 -27.59 5.59 -2.49
N GLY A 65 -27.77 5.65 -3.81
CA GLY A 65 -27.79 6.89 -4.58
C GLY A 65 -26.45 7.65 -4.62
N VAL A 66 -25.34 6.93 -4.69
CA VAL A 66 -23.97 7.53 -4.65
C VAL A 66 -23.53 7.98 -6.05
N ASP A 67 -22.94 9.18 -6.19
CA ASP A 67 -22.34 9.64 -7.45
C ASP A 67 -20.92 9.07 -7.62
N VAL A 68 -20.75 8.13 -8.55
CA VAL A 68 -19.49 7.44 -8.85
C VAL A 68 -19.11 7.63 -10.32
N SER A 69 -17.91 8.15 -10.58
CA SER A 69 -17.33 8.23 -11.92
C SER A 69 -16.83 6.85 -12.39
N GLU A 70 -16.81 6.59 -13.70
CA GLU A 70 -16.27 5.34 -14.26
C GLU A 70 -14.81 5.11 -13.86
N ASP A 71 -14.00 6.17 -13.80
CA ASP A 71 -12.60 6.07 -13.39
C ASP A 71 -12.46 5.81 -11.89
N GLY A 72 -13.37 6.35 -11.08
CA GLY A 72 -13.48 6.03 -9.66
C GLY A 72 -13.81 4.55 -9.43
N MET A 73 -14.71 3.98 -10.24
CA MET A 73 -15.04 2.55 -10.18
C MET A 73 -13.83 1.67 -10.53
N LYS A 74 -13.09 2.01 -11.60
CA LYS A 74 -11.86 1.28 -11.97
C LYS A 74 -10.80 1.35 -10.86
N ALA A 75 -10.62 2.52 -10.26
CA ALA A 75 -9.69 2.71 -9.14
C ALA A 75 -10.09 1.89 -7.91
N LEU A 76 -11.38 1.88 -7.55
CA LEU A 76 -11.92 1.07 -6.45
C LEU A 76 -11.63 -0.42 -6.65
N VAL A 77 -11.94 -0.96 -7.83
CA VAL A 77 -11.73 -2.38 -8.13
C VAL A 77 -10.24 -2.73 -8.10
N THR A 78 -9.39 -1.86 -8.63
CA THR A 78 -7.92 -2.05 -8.64
C THR A 78 -7.37 -2.08 -7.22
N LEU A 79 -7.74 -1.12 -6.37
CA LEU A 79 -7.26 -1.03 -4.98
C LEU A 79 -7.84 -2.14 -4.09
N SER A 80 -8.98 -2.71 -4.44
CA SER A 80 -9.64 -3.73 -3.63
C SER A 80 -9.01 -5.12 -3.76
N SER A 81 -8.19 -5.36 -4.80
CA SER A 81 -7.47 -6.64 -5.01
C SER A 81 -8.36 -7.89 -4.87
N GLY A 82 -9.64 -7.81 -5.27
CA GLY A 82 -10.61 -8.91 -5.17
C GLY A 82 -11.29 -9.07 -3.80
N ASP A 83 -11.09 -8.16 -2.85
CA ASP A 83 -11.81 -8.10 -1.57
C ASP A 83 -12.98 -7.11 -1.64
N MET A 84 -14.20 -7.66 -1.64
CA MET A 84 -15.43 -6.86 -1.66
C MET A 84 -15.61 -6.00 -0.40
N ARG A 85 -15.15 -6.47 0.77
CA ARG A 85 -15.23 -5.70 2.02
C ARG A 85 -14.39 -4.44 1.91
N ARG A 86 -13.17 -4.58 1.38
CA ARG A 86 -12.28 -3.43 1.13
C ARG A 86 -12.93 -2.46 0.13
N ALA A 87 -13.50 -2.96 -0.95
CA ALA A 87 -14.19 -2.14 -1.95
C ALA A 87 -15.31 -1.28 -1.35
N LEU A 88 -16.20 -1.90 -0.56
CA LEU A 88 -17.33 -1.21 0.07
C LEU A 88 -16.87 -0.19 1.11
N ASN A 89 -15.86 -0.52 1.92
CA ASN A 89 -15.32 0.41 2.91
C ASN A 89 -14.71 1.65 2.26
N ILE A 90 -13.99 1.48 1.14
CA ILE A 90 -13.42 2.61 0.40
C ILE A 90 -14.53 3.44 -0.23
N LEU A 91 -15.48 2.79 -0.91
CA LEU A 91 -16.64 3.47 -1.52
C LEU A 91 -17.39 4.34 -0.50
N GLN A 92 -17.71 3.77 0.67
CA GLN A 92 -18.39 4.48 1.75
C GLN A 92 -17.54 5.66 2.27
N SER A 93 -16.26 5.42 2.55
CA SER A 93 -15.37 6.46 3.10
C SER A 93 -15.21 7.63 2.12
N THR A 94 -15.07 7.34 0.82
CA THR A 94 -14.94 8.38 -0.22
C THR A 94 -16.24 9.15 -0.42
N SER A 95 -17.38 8.45 -0.45
CA SER A 95 -18.70 9.10 -0.54
C SER A 95 -18.96 10.03 0.65
N MET A 96 -18.61 9.61 1.86
CA MET A 96 -18.81 10.42 3.08
C MET A 96 -17.86 11.63 3.14
N ALA A 97 -16.64 11.51 2.62
CA ALA A 97 -15.64 12.57 2.69
C ALA A 97 -15.83 13.67 1.63
N PHE A 98 -16.15 13.29 0.38
CA PHE A 98 -16.11 14.21 -0.76
C PHE A 98 -17.44 14.34 -1.51
N GLY A 99 -18.46 13.55 -1.15
CA GLY A 99 -19.78 13.52 -1.81
C GLY A 99 -19.80 12.88 -3.20
N LYS A 100 -18.66 12.90 -3.92
CA LYS A 100 -18.47 12.26 -5.23
C LYS A 100 -17.23 11.37 -5.26
N VAL A 101 -17.36 10.20 -5.88
CA VAL A 101 -16.29 9.20 -5.97
C VAL A 101 -15.58 9.32 -7.33
N THR A 102 -14.45 10.02 -7.32
CA THR A 102 -13.49 10.14 -8.44
C THR A 102 -12.21 9.36 -8.15
N GLU A 103 -11.36 9.11 -9.16
CA GLU A 103 -10.07 8.43 -8.98
C GLU A 103 -9.21 9.12 -7.91
N GLU A 104 -9.05 10.44 -7.99
CA GLU A 104 -8.25 11.22 -7.04
C GLU A 104 -8.77 11.14 -5.60
N ASN A 105 -10.08 11.19 -5.42
CA ASN A 105 -10.71 11.10 -4.10
C ASN A 105 -10.52 9.71 -3.49
N VAL A 106 -10.57 8.66 -4.32
CA VAL A 106 -10.34 7.27 -3.89
C VAL A 106 -8.88 7.07 -3.45
N TYR A 107 -7.91 7.54 -4.22
CA TYR A 107 -6.49 7.45 -3.85
C TYR A 107 -6.16 8.28 -2.60
N THR A 108 -6.75 9.47 -2.48
CA THR A 108 -6.56 10.34 -1.31
C THR A 108 -7.15 9.73 -0.04
N CYS A 109 -8.35 9.13 -0.12
CA CYS A 109 -8.98 8.44 1.01
C CYS A 109 -8.18 7.21 1.48
N THR A 110 -7.58 6.48 0.54
CA THR A 110 -6.87 5.23 0.85
C THR A 110 -5.42 5.45 1.29
N GLY A 111 -4.92 6.69 1.19
CA GLY A 111 -3.53 7.00 1.48
C GLY A 111 -2.55 6.33 0.51
N HIS A 112 -3.02 5.90 -0.67
CA HIS A 112 -2.16 5.31 -1.70
C HIS A 112 -1.52 6.43 -2.55
N PRO A 113 -0.23 6.30 -2.90
CA PRO A 113 0.43 7.31 -3.72
C PRO A 113 -0.14 7.34 -5.14
N LEU A 114 -0.24 8.54 -5.73
CA LEU A 114 -0.60 8.66 -7.15
C LEU A 114 0.58 8.23 -8.02
N LYS A 115 0.29 7.76 -9.23
CA LYS A 115 1.31 7.36 -10.22
C LYS A 115 2.30 8.48 -10.52
N ALA A 116 1.83 9.73 -10.57
CA ALA A 116 2.68 10.92 -10.76
C ALA A 116 3.66 11.12 -9.60
N ASP A 117 3.20 10.93 -8.36
CA ASP A 117 4.03 11.08 -7.16
C ASP A 117 5.17 10.04 -7.15
N ILE A 118 4.87 8.79 -7.50
CA ILE A 118 5.86 7.70 -7.60
C ILE A 118 6.89 7.99 -8.69
N ALA A 119 6.46 8.49 -9.85
CA ALA A 119 7.36 8.86 -10.94
C ALA A 119 8.33 9.96 -10.53
N ASN A 120 7.85 10.99 -9.82
CA ASN A 120 8.69 12.06 -9.28
C ASN A 120 9.69 11.54 -8.24
N ILE A 121 9.25 10.64 -7.34
CA ILE A 121 10.13 10.00 -6.34
C ILE A 121 11.26 9.22 -7.05
N LEU A 122 10.93 8.46 -8.08
CA LEU A 122 11.91 7.70 -8.87
C LEU A 122 12.90 8.60 -9.61
N ASP A 123 12.41 9.66 -10.25
CA ASP A 123 13.25 10.66 -10.91
C ASP A 123 14.25 11.27 -9.91
N TRP A 124 13.80 11.64 -8.72
CA TRP A 124 14.69 12.18 -7.70
C TRP A 124 15.70 11.15 -7.20
N MET A 125 15.31 9.88 -7.02
CA MET A 125 16.23 8.84 -6.56
C MET A 125 17.32 8.49 -7.58
N LEU A 126 17.02 8.57 -8.88
CA LEU A 126 17.96 8.25 -9.95
C LEU A 126 18.80 9.48 -10.35
N ASN A 127 18.18 10.64 -10.55
CA ASN A 127 18.85 11.78 -11.18
C ASN A 127 19.49 12.77 -10.18
N GLN A 128 19.02 12.82 -8.93
CA GLN A 128 19.53 13.80 -7.95
C GLN A 128 20.62 13.21 -7.03
N ASN A 129 21.35 14.10 -6.36
CA ASN A 129 22.28 13.74 -5.29
C ASN A 129 21.55 13.19 -4.05
N PHE A 130 22.24 12.36 -3.25
CA PHE A 130 21.66 11.69 -2.07
C PHE A 130 20.94 12.65 -1.11
N SER A 131 21.60 13.74 -0.75
CA SER A 131 21.08 14.75 0.17
C SER A 131 19.79 15.40 -0.36
N THR A 132 19.79 15.77 -1.64
CA THR A 132 18.63 16.38 -2.31
C THR A 132 17.47 15.40 -2.44
N ALA A 133 17.75 14.16 -2.85
CA ALA A 133 16.74 13.11 -2.95
C ALA A 133 16.12 12.78 -1.58
N TYR A 134 16.95 12.60 -0.55
CA TYR A 134 16.50 12.33 0.82
C TYR A 134 15.64 13.46 1.37
N ARG A 135 16.02 14.72 1.09
CA ARG A 135 15.22 15.88 1.45
C ARG A 135 13.89 15.85 0.70
N ARG A 136 13.87 15.77 -0.63
CA ARG A 136 12.62 15.80 -1.41
C ARG A 136 11.63 14.68 -1.04
N VAL A 137 12.10 13.44 -0.92
CA VAL A 137 11.23 12.31 -0.53
C VAL A 137 10.81 12.42 0.94
N GLY A 138 11.69 12.90 1.82
CA GLY A 138 11.36 13.17 3.21
C GLY A 138 10.28 14.24 3.37
N TRP A 139 10.28 15.26 2.50
CA TRP A 139 9.30 16.34 2.49
C TRP A 139 7.93 15.89 2.00
N VAL A 140 7.86 15.03 0.98
CA VAL A 140 6.59 14.42 0.53
C VAL A 140 5.90 13.67 1.67
N ARG A 141 6.67 13.01 2.56
CA ARG A 141 6.11 12.30 3.72
C ARG A 141 5.73 13.22 4.90
N ALA A 142 6.35 14.40 5.01
CA ALA A 142 6.24 15.27 6.19
C ALA A 142 5.02 16.21 6.22
N ALA A 143 4.17 16.18 5.18
CA ALA A 143 3.03 17.09 5.00
C ALA A 143 1.91 17.01 6.08
N LEU A 144 2.08 16.22 7.15
CA LEU A 144 1.16 16.12 8.30
C LEU A 144 1.76 16.59 9.63
N TRP A 145 3.02 17.01 9.69
CA TRP A 145 3.70 17.39 10.95
C TRP A 145 3.82 18.91 11.18
N GLU A 146 3.01 19.71 10.50
CA GLU A 146 2.99 21.19 10.65
C GLU A 146 1.61 21.77 10.98
N GLY A 147 0.64 20.93 11.37
CA GLY A 147 -0.68 21.39 11.84
C GLY A 147 -0.76 21.66 13.34
N SER A 148 0.28 21.37 14.13
CA SER A 148 0.16 21.29 15.60
C SER A 148 1.38 21.78 16.38
N ARG A 149 2.25 22.61 15.78
CA ARG A 149 3.18 23.45 16.54
C ARG A 149 3.16 24.88 15.99
N SER A 150 3.15 25.81 16.93
CA SER A 150 3.05 27.25 16.74
C SER A 150 3.98 27.81 15.65
N PRO A 151 3.61 28.93 15.00
CA PRO A 151 4.34 29.50 13.86
C PRO A 151 5.78 29.94 14.16
N LEU A 152 6.18 29.98 15.43
CA LEU A 152 7.46 30.50 15.88
C LEU A 152 8.53 29.41 16.07
N GLY A 153 8.15 28.13 16.07
CA GLY A 153 9.10 27.02 16.25
C GLY A 153 9.76 26.53 14.96
N CYS A 154 9.17 26.81 13.80
CA CYS A 154 9.65 26.28 12.51
C CYS A 154 10.87 27.05 11.97
N TRP A 155 11.04 28.31 12.37
CA TRP A 155 12.18 29.14 11.93
C TRP A 155 13.54 28.67 12.47
N VAL A 156 13.59 27.88 13.55
CA VAL A 156 14.87 27.50 14.18
C VAL A 156 15.54 26.32 13.46
N VAL A 157 14.79 25.40 12.86
CA VAL A 157 15.40 24.25 12.14
C VAL A 157 15.72 24.61 10.68
N GLN A 158 15.16 25.71 10.17
CA GLN A 158 15.45 26.23 8.84
C GLN A 158 16.76 27.04 8.78
N GLY A 159 17.40 27.31 9.93
CA GLY A 159 18.61 28.13 10.05
C GLY A 159 19.96 27.43 9.89
N MET A 160 20.02 26.15 9.47
CA MET A 160 21.31 25.44 9.32
C MET A 160 21.65 24.99 7.89
N CYS A 161 20.97 25.51 6.86
CA CYS A 161 21.40 25.32 5.48
C CYS A 161 21.20 26.63 4.71
N GLU A 162 22.19 27.51 4.75
CA GLU A 162 22.38 28.54 3.72
C GLU A 162 22.72 27.84 2.40
N GLU A 163 21.71 27.51 1.60
CA GLU A 163 21.76 27.64 0.14
C GLU A 163 20.33 27.90 -0.36
N PRO A 164 20.09 29.05 -1.01
CA PRO A 164 18.76 29.43 -1.43
C PRO A 164 18.37 28.63 -2.67
N LEU A 165 17.44 27.68 -2.52
CA LEU A 165 16.79 27.00 -3.64
C LEU A 165 15.80 27.97 -4.31
N HIS A 166 16.31 29.00 -4.98
CA HIS A 166 15.55 29.79 -5.94
C HIS A 166 15.38 28.93 -7.19
N LEU A 167 14.23 28.27 -7.29
CA LEU A 167 13.58 27.65 -8.47
C LEU A 167 12.97 26.32 -8.02
N LEU A 168 11.76 26.39 -7.46
CA LEU A 168 10.58 25.57 -7.79
C LEU A 168 9.43 25.81 -6.77
N PRO A 169 9.03 27.05 -6.42
CA PRO A 169 7.98 27.23 -5.40
C PRO A 169 6.57 26.97 -5.91
N SER A 170 6.35 26.96 -7.24
CA SER A 170 5.01 26.80 -7.83
C SER A 170 4.56 25.34 -7.92
N GLU A 171 5.42 24.43 -8.37
CA GLU A 171 5.06 23.00 -8.51
C GLU A 171 5.07 22.26 -7.16
N ILE A 172 5.92 22.69 -6.23
CA ILE A 172 6.01 22.10 -4.88
C ILE A 172 4.80 22.47 -4.02
N MET A 173 4.09 23.57 -4.32
CA MET A 173 2.92 24.01 -3.55
C MET A 173 1.71 23.09 -3.77
N GLU A 174 1.60 22.44 -4.94
CA GLU A 174 0.50 21.52 -5.26
C GLU A 174 0.68 20.12 -4.64
N LEU A 175 1.93 19.75 -4.32
CA LEU A 175 2.25 18.53 -3.54
C LEU A 175 2.04 18.72 -2.01
N LYS A 176 1.75 19.94 -1.54
CA LYS A 176 1.69 20.28 -0.09
C LYS A 176 0.44 19.78 0.63
N THR A 177 -0.57 19.29 -0.07
CA THR A 177 -1.82 18.90 0.56
C THR A 177 -1.90 17.38 0.77
N LEU A 178 -1.74 16.96 2.04
CA LEU A 178 -2.49 15.84 2.64
C LEU A 178 -2.08 14.38 2.40
N LYS A 179 -0.83 14.02 2.12
CA LYS A 179 -0.49 12.58 1.95
C LYS A 179 0.52 12.04 2.96
N GLY A 180 0.00 11.44 4.04
CA GLY A 180 0.77 10.61 4.98
C GLY A 180 1.10 9.24 4.39
N LEU A 181 1.90 9.20 3.34
CA LEU A 181 2.28 7.96 2.64
C LEU A 181 3.21 7.13 3.53
N ALA A 182 2.86 5.85 3.71
CA ALA A 182 3.79 4.91 4.33
C ALA A 182 4.92 4.56 3.36
N LEU A 183 6.13 4.38 3.88
CA LEU A 183 7.26 3.93 3.06
C LEU A 183 6.99 2.57 2.41
N GLN A 184 6.18 1.73 3.06
CA GLN A 184 5.77 0.44 2.53
C GLN A 184 4.98 0.57 1.23
N ASP A 185 4.00 1.49 1.16
CA ASP A 185 3.20 1.71 -0.05
C ASP A 185 4.06 2.23 -1.21
N ILE A 186 4.99 3.14 -0.91
CA ILE A 186 5.97 3.65 -1.87
C ILE A 186 6.84 2.50 -2.41
N LEU A 187 7.33 1.60 -1.53
CA LEU A 187 8.16 0.47 -1.90
C LEU A 187 7.42 -0.52 -2.81
N THR A 188 6.16 -0.84 -2.49
CA THR A 188 5.32 -1.74 -3.29
C THR A 188 5.08 -1.18 -4.69
N GLU A 189 4.82 0.11 -4.82
CA GLU A 189 4.58 0.75 -6.12
C GLU A 189 5.87 0.90 -6.95
N ILE A 190 6.99 1.24 -6.30
CA ILE A 190 8.30 1.27 -6.96
C ILE A 190 8.66 -0.13 -7.47
N HIS A 191 8.36 -1.20 -6.73
CA HIS A 191 8.62 -2.57 -7.17
C HIS A 191 7.92 -2.88 -8.49
N LEU A 192 6.66 -2.46 -8.66
CA LEU A 192 5.92 -2.61 -9.91
C LEU A 192 6.59 -1.83 -11.06
N PHE A 193 7.13 -0.65 -10.78
CA PHE A 193 7.83 0.17 -11.76
C PHE A 193 9.17 -0.45 -12.19
N VAL A 194 9.99 -0.91 -11.23
CA VAL A 194 11.26 -1.60 -11.50
C VAL A 194 11.04 -2.83 -12.37
N HIS A 195 9.90 -3.51 -12.24
CA HIS A 195 9.59 -4.64 -13.11
C HIS A 195 9.30 -4.29 -14.57
N ARG A 196 8.85 -3.05 -14.84
CA ARG A 196 8.54 -2.52 -16.17
C ARG A 196 9.74 -1.89 -16.88
N VAL A 197 10.73 -1.45 -16.13
CA VAL A 197 11.95 -0.84 -16.70
C VAL A 197 12.96 -1.93 -17.06
N ASP A 198 13.54 -1.80 -18.24
CA ASP A 198 14.59 -2.70 -18.72
C ASP A 198 15.95 -2.31 -18.13
N PHE A 199 16.25 -2.86 -16.95
CA PHE A 199 17.59 -2.82 -16.35
C PHE A 199 18.43 -4.03 -16.79
N PRO A 200 19.77 -3.90 -16.85
CA PRO A 200 20.66 -5.05 -16.97
C PRO A 200 20.34 -6.12 -15.91
N PRO A 201 20.34 -7.42 -16.26
CA PRO A 201 19.88 -8.48 -15.34
C PRO A 201 20.63 -8.50 -14.00
N ALA A 202 21.95 -8.27 -14.03
CA ALA A 202 22.78 -8.26 -12.82
C ALA A 202 22.37 -7.14 -11.85
N VAL A 203 22.20 -5.93 -12.38
CA VAL A 203 21.78 -4.74 -11.64
C VAL A 203 20.36 -4.91 -11.09
N ARG A 204 19.43 -5.43 -11.91
CA ARG A 204 18.05 -5.68 -11.50
C ARG A 204 17.95 -6.64 -10.32
N ILE A 205 18.72 -7.74 -10.35
CA ILE A 205 18.75 -8.73 -9.26
C ILE A 205 19.23 -8.07 -7.97
N GLN A 206 20.31 -7.29 -8.02
CA GLN A 206 20.83 -6.62 -6.82
C GLN A 206 19.83 -5.63 -6.24
N LEU A 207 19.18 -4.82 -7.08
CA LEU A 207 18.16 -3.87 -6.65
C LEU A 207 16.97 -4.58 -5.98
N LEU A 208 16.47 -5.67 -6.59
CA LEU A 208 15.36 -6.44 -6.03
C LEU A 208 15.70 -7.07 -4.68
N ILE A 209 16.93 -7.60 -4.51
CA ILE A 209 17.40 -8.13 -3.21
C ILE A 209 17.41 -7.02 -2.15
N LYS A 210 17.95 -5.85 -2.48
CA LYS A 210 18.00 -4.71 -1.55
C LYS A 210 16.61 -4.21 -1.17
N MET A 211 15.68 -4.15 -2.12
CA MET A 211 14.30 -3.76 -1.86
C MET A 211 13.59 -4.78 -0.96
N ALA A 212 13.79 -6.08 -1.20
CA ALA A 212 13.23 -7.14 -0.35
C ALA A 212 13.76 -7.08 1.09
N ASP A 213 15.06 -6.83 1.27
CA ASP A 213 15.65 -6.64 2.61
C ASP A 213 15.03 -5.44 3.34
N ILE A 214 14.77 -4.35 2.63
CA ILE A 214 14.14 -3.14 3.19
C ILE A 214 12.69 -3.43 3.59
N GLU A 215 11.92 -4.12 2.73
CA GLU A 215 10.53 -4.51 3.02
C GLU A 215 10.45 -5.38 4.27
N TYR A 216 11.32 -6.39 4.36
CA TYR A 216 11.40 -7.28 5.51
C TYR A 216 11.72 -6.52 6.80
N ARG A 217 12.67 -5.58 6.75
CA ARG A 217 13.04 -4.74 7.92
C ARG A 217 11.94 -3.79 8.34
N LEU A 218 11.17 -3.25 7.39
CA LEU A 218 9.99 -2.44 7.68
C LEU A 218 8.91 -3.26 8.39
N ALA A 219 8.63 -4.46 7.87
CA ALA A 219 7.67 -5.38 8.50
C ALA A 219 8.11 -5.82 9.92
N ALA A 220 9.41 -5.90 10.19
CA ALA A 220 9.96 -6.22 11.51
C ALA A 220 9.93 -5.05 12.53
N GLY A 221 9.45 -3.85 12.14
CA GLY A 221 9.31 -2.70 13.04
C GLY A 221 10.52 -1.78 13.14
N THR A 222 11.34 -1.68 12.08
CA THR A 222 12.48 -0.75 12.03
C THR A 222 12.04 0.70 11.80
N SER A 223 12.88 1.68 12.16
CA SER A 223 12.66 3.09 11.84
C SER A 223 12.59 3.35 10.33
N GLU A 224 11.45 3.87 9.87
CA GLU A 224 11.25 4.21 8.47
C GLU A 224 12.23 5.27 7.94
N LYS A 225 12.82 6.11 8.80
CA LYS A 225 13.82 7.12 8.37
C LYS A 225 15.08 6.45 7.85
N VAL A 226 15.55 5.42 8.57
CA VAL A 226 16.74 4.65 8.20
C VAL A 226 16.47 3.82 6.94
N GLN A 227 15.28 3.23 6.85
CA GLN A 227 14.89 2.46 5.67
C GLN A 227 14.71 3.34 4.44
N LEU A 228 14.19 4.56 4.58
CA LEU A 228 14.11 5.53 3.48
C LEU A 228 15.51 5.86 2.94
N SER A 229 16.47 6.17 3.81
CA SER A 229 17.85 6.40 3.37
C SER A 229 18.46 5.17 2.71
N SER A 230 18.15 3.97 3.21
CA SER A 230 18.61 2.71 2.60
C SER A 230 18.03 2.49 1.21
N LEU A 231 16.78 2.88 0.98
CA LEU A 231 16.12 2.78 -0.32
C LEU A 231 16.78 3.71 -1.34
N ILE A 232 16.96 4.98 -0.98
CA ILE A 232 17.61 5.98 -1.85
C ILE A 232 19.05 5.56 -2.17
N ALA A 233 19.80 5.09 -1.17
CA ALA A 233 21.15 4.59 -1.36
C ALA A 233 21.18 3.39 -2.32
N ALA A 234 20.22 2.46 -2.24
CA ALA A 234 20.14 1.32 -3.15
C ALA A 234 19.93 1.75 -4.61
N PHE A 235 19.07 2.73 -4.87
CA PHE A 235 18.87 3.28 -6.21
C PHE A 235 20.10 4.01 -6.75
N GLN A 236 20.85 4.71 -5.89
CA GLN A 236 22.07 5.38 -6.31
C GLN A 236 23.21 4.42 -6.61
N VAL A 237 23.39 3.38 -5.80
CA VAL A 237 24.34 2.30 -6.09
C VAL A 237 23.97 1.61 -7.41
N THR A 238 22.68 1.41 -7.65
CA THR A 238 22.18 0.83 -8.91
C THR A 238 22.54 1.72 -10.10
N ARG A 239 22.33 3.04 -9.99
CA ARG A 239 22.75 3.99 -11.02
C ARG A 239 24.25 3.94 -11.28
N ASP A 240 25.07 3.93 -10.23
CA ASP A 240 26.52 3.94 -10.37
C ASP A 240 27.02 2.64 -11.04
N LEU A 241 26.35 1.51 -10.79
CA LEU A 241 26.60 0.24 -11.49
C LEU A 241 26.21 0.30 -12.97
N ILE A 242 25.10 0.97 -13.31
CA ILE A 242 24.66 1.13 -14.71
C ILE A 242 25.63 2.03 -15.49
N VAL A 243 26.20 3.06 -14.86
CA VAL A 243 27.18 3.96 -15.49
C VAL A 243 28.55 3.30 -15.65
N ALA A 244 28.86 2.29 -14.83
CA ALA A 244 30.13 1.57 -14.86
C ALA A 244 30.17 0.42 -15.88
N GLU A 245 29.02 -0.05 -16.36
CA GLU A 245 28.87 -1.05 -17.45
C GLU A 245 28.83 -0.37 -18.83
#